data_AF-A0A2W5B4W7-F1
#
_entry.id   AF-A0A2W5B4W7-F1
#
_cell.length_a   1.000
_cell.length_b   1.000
_cell.length_c   1.000
_cell.angle_alpha   90.00
_cell.angle_beta   90.00
_cell.angle_gamma   90.00
#
_symmetry.space_group_name_H-M   'P 1'
#
loop_
_entity.id
_entity.type
_entity.pdbx_description
1 polymer ?
#
loop_
_entity_poly.entity_id
_entity_poly.type
_entity_poly.pdbx_seq_one_letter_code
_entity_poly.pdbx_strand_id
1 'polypeptide(L)'
;MPEGHVIHRLAAQLNQLFAGHALRVSSPQGRFAEEAGALTGDMLDRAEAWGKHLFLSFGNPRNPHRRADHIIHIHLGLIGTLAIEPFTGSQPRGQVRLHLHRIDAEGGEDMCTWGNAVEANLRGPQWCRLITDEE
;
A
#
# COMPACT_ATOMS: atom_id res chain seq x y z
N MET A 1 -1.79 12.54 -16.73
CA MET A 1 -2.00 11.19 -16.17
C MET A 1 -0.66 10.50 -16.26
N PRO A 2 -0.13 9.92 -15.18
CA PRO A 2 1.13 9.18 -15.24
C PRO A 2 1.01 8.14 -16.35
N GLU A 3 1.98 8.09 -17.26
CA GLU A 3 1.94 7.16 -18.39
C GLU A 3 2.00 5.71 -17.86
N GLY A 4 1.57 4.72 -18.65
CA GLY A 4 1.52 3.32 -18.18
C GLY A 4 2.84 2.84 -17.58
N HIS A 5 3.98 3.27 -18.14
CA HIS A 5 5.31 2.96 -17.61
C HIS A 5 5.53 3.39 -16.14
N VAL A 6 4.85 4.42 -15.65
CA VAL A 6 4.95 4.91 -14.26
C VAL A 6 4.30 3.90 -13.34
N ILE A 7 3.12 3.38 -13.72
CA ILE A 7 2.40 2.40 -12.93
C ILE A 7 3.18 1.09 -12.84
N HIS A 8 3.75 0.63 -13.95
CA HIS A 8 4.63 -0.54 -13.96
C HIS A 8 5.88 -0.34 -13.11
N ARG A 9 6.51 0.84 -13.16
CA ARG A 9 7.66 1.18 -12.30
C ARG A 9 7.26 1.21 -10.82
N LEU A 10 6.11 1.79 -10.48
CA LEU A 10 5.59 1.80 -9.12
C LEU A 10 5.33 0.39 -8.61
N ALA A 11 4.69 -0.49 -9.40
CA ALA A 11 4.50 -1.88 -9.03
C ALA A 11 5.84 -2.59 -8.76
N ALA A 12 6.86 -2.40 -9.61
CA ALA A 12 8.18 -2.97 -9.38
C ALA A 12 8.84 -2.44 -8.09
N GLN A 13 8.78 -1.14 -7.84
CA GLN A 13 9.32 -0.52 -6.63
C GLN A 13 8.61 -1.02 -5.37
N LEU A 14 7.28 -1.12 -5.40
CA LEU A 14 6.50 -1.63 -4.27
C LEU A 14 6.82 -3.09 -3.99
N ASN A 15 6.99 -3.93 -5.03
CA ASN A 15 7.43 -5.31 -4.83
C ASN A 15 8.81 -5.37 -4.17
N GLN A 16 9.78 -4.59 -4.66
CA GLN A 16 11.13 -4.56 -4.07
C GLN A 16 11.13 -4.08 -2.61
N LEU A 17 10.24 -3.15 -2.28
CA LEU A 17 10.28 -2.44 -1.00
C LEU A 17 9.24 -2.91 0.01
N PHE A 18 8.25 -3.71 -0.36
CA PHE A 18 7.18 -4.08 0.57
C PHE A 18 6.70 -5.53 0.43
N ALA A 19 6.93 -6.21 -0.70
CA ALA A 19 6.45 -7.57 -0.86
C ALA A 19 7.13 -8.52 0.15
N GLY A 20 6.34 -9.44 0.73
CA GLY A 20 6.79 -10.37 1.76
C GLY A 20 6.90 -9.76 3.17
N HIS A 21 6.48 -8.50 3.36
CA HIS A 21 6.51 -7.83 4.66
C HIS A 21 5.09 -7.47 5.15
N ALA A 22 4.88 -7.58 6.46
CA ALA A 22 3.69 -7.05 7.12
C ALA A 22 3.71 -5.52 7.07
N LEU A 23 2.58 -4.91 6.74
CA LEU A 23 2.47 -3.46 6.58
C LEU A 23 1.51 -2.84 7.59
N ARG A 24 1.85 -1.64 8.05
CA ARG A 24 0.84 -0.70 8.54
C ARG A 24 0.13 -0.11 7.33
N VAL A 25 -1.19 -0.13 7.34
CA VAL A 25 -2.02 0.48 6.29
C VAL A 25 -2.93 1.51 6.95
N SER A 26 -2.88 2.76 6.49
CA SER A 26 -3.72 3.81 7.07
C SER A 26 -4.24 4.80 6.01
N SER A 27 -5.30 5.52 6.36
CA SER A 27 -5.85 6.60 5.55
C SER A 27 -5.94 7.89 6.38
N PRO A 28 -4.86 8.71 6.43
CA PRO A 28 -4.85 9.94 7.23
C PRO A 28 -5.96 10.94 6.85
N GLN A 29 -6.37 10.97 5.58
CA GLN A 29 -7.51 11.78 5.12
C GLN A 29 -8.88 11.20 5.54
N GLY A 30 -8.93 9.96 6.02
CA GLY A 30 -10.15 9.30 6.49
C GLY A 30 -11.01 8.64 5.42
N ARG A 31 -10.72 8.85 4.12
CA ARG A 31 -11.57 8.39 3.01
C ARG A 31 -11.39 6.91 2.60
N PHE A 32 -10.50 6.21 3.28
CA PHE A 32 -10.21 4.78 3.09
C PHE A 32 -9.81 4.16 4.44
N ALA A 33 -10.32 4.70 5.56
CA ALA A 33 -9.82 4.40 6.90
C ALA A 33 -10.31 3.04 7.41
N GLU A 34 -11.54 2.66 7.06
CA GLU A 34 -12.13 1.38 7.45
C GLU A 34 -11.38 0.23 6.76
N GLU A 35 -11.23 0.32 5.45
CA GLU A 35 -10.52 -0.65 4.62
C GLU A 35 -9.04 -0.74 4.99
N ALA A 36 -8.39 0.40 5.25
CA ALA A 36 -7.01 0.42 5.73
C ALA A 36 -6.86 -0.23 7.11
N GLY A 37 -7.84 -0.04 7.99
CA GLY A 37 -7.86 -0.67 9.31
C GLY A 37 -7.91 -2.20 9.22
N ALA A 38 -8.70 -2.74 8.29
CA ALA A 38 -8.80 -4.17 8.05
C ALA A 38 -7.50 -4.79 7.51
N LEU A 39 -6.67 -4.02 6.80
CA LEU A 39 -5.43 -4.48 6.17
C LEU A 39 -4.17 -4.29 7.03
N THR A 40 -4.25 -3.57 8.15
CA THR A 40 -3.08 -3.39 9.01
C THR A 40 -2.64 -4.72 9.61
N GLY A 41 -1.37 -5.08 9.42
CA GLY A 41 -0.81 -6.37 9.84
C GLY A 41 -0.79 -7.43 8.74
N ASP A 42 -1.53 -7.22 7.65
CA ASP A 42 -1.46 -8.11 6.49
C ASP A 42 -0.14 -7.91 5.74
N MET A 43 0.29 -8.98 5.07
CA MET A 43 1.49 -8.99 4.25
C MET A 43 1.15 -8.53 2.84
N LEU A 44 1.95 -7.64 2.26
CA LEU A 44 1.85 -7.42 0.82
C LEU A 44 2.44 -8.63 0.09
N ASP A 45 1.61 -9.37 -0.64
CA ASP A 45 2.07 -10.51 -1.44
C ASP A 45 2.72 -10.01 -2.73
N ARG A 46 2.03 -9.11 -3.43
CA ARG A 46 2.46 -8.60 -4.73
C ARG A 46 1.79 -7.27 -5.09
N ALA A 47 2.53 -6.42 -5.78
CA ALA A 47 2.02 -5.29 -6.52
C ALA A 47 2.03 -5.58 -8.03
N GLU A 48 0.93 -5.34 -8.73
CA GLU A 48 0.78 -5.60 -10.16
C GLU A 48 0.24 -4.39 -10.91
N ALA A 49 0.74 -4.20 -12.12
CA ALA A 49 0.32 -3.13 -13.01
C ALA A 49 -0.39 -3.72 -14.23
N TRP A 50 -1.61 -3.25 -14.48
CA TRP A 50 -2.39 -3.59 -15.66
C TRP A 50 -2.79 -2.30 -16.38
N GLY A 51 -2.02 -1.92 -17.40
CA GLY A 51 -2.20 -0.66 -18.12
C GLY A 51 -1.98 0.54 -17.20
N LYS A 52 -3.06 1.21 -16.80
CA LYS A 52 -3.02 2.41 -15.93
C LYS A 52 -3.50 2.13 -14.50
N HIS A 53 -3.72 0.88 -14.17
CA HIS A 53 -4.22 0.42 -12.88
C HIS A 53 -3.12 -0.28 -12.12
N LEU A 54 -3.04 0.02 -10.82
CA LEU A 54 -2.14 -0.61 -9.87
C LEU A 54 -3.00 -1.44 -8.90
N PHE A 55 -2.58 -2.68 -8.66
CA PHE A 55 -3.23 -3.60 -7.74
C PHE A 55 -2.23 -4.02 -6.67
N LEU A 56 -2.63 -3.98 -5.40
CA LEU A 56 -1.82 -4.42 -4.27
C LEU A 56 -2.55 -5.58 -3.60
N SER A 57 -2.03 -6.79 -3.75
CA SER A 57 -2.61 -8.00 -3.17
C SER A 57 -2.05 -8.23 -1.78
N PHE A 58 -2.93 -8.38 -0.80
CA PHE A 58 -2.60 -8.61 0.59
C PHE A 58 -3.00 -10.03 1.02
N GLY A 59 -2.07 -10.71 1.65
CA GLY A 59 -2.23 -12.05 2.20
C GLY A 59 -2.09 -12.06 3.71
N ASN A 60 -2.78 -12.97 4.37
CA ASN A 60 -2.65 -13.14 5.81
C ASN A 60 -1.35 -13.90 6.14
N PRO A 61 -0.42 -13.31 6.92
CA PRO A 61 0.86 -13.97 7.24
C PRO A 61 0.70 -15.27 8.02
N ARG A 62 -0.42 -15.47 8.73
CA ARG A 62 -0.73 -16.70 9.46
C ARG A 62 -1.28 -17.81 8.55
N ASN A 63 -1.65 -17.49 7.30
CA ASN A 63 -2.10 -18.46 6.31
C ASN A 63 -1.50 -18.17 4.92
N PRO A 64 -0.19 -18.36 4.74
CA PRO A 64 0.53 -17.95 3.52
C PRO A 64 0.21 -18.82 2.29
N HIS A 65 -0.53 -19.92 2.45
CA HIS A 65 -0.93 -20.81 1.35
C HIS A 65 -2.33 -20.48 0.81
N ARG A 66 -3.04 -19.54 1.43
CA ARG A 66 -4.33 -19.05 0.93
C ARG A 66 -4.08 -18.00 -0.16
N ARG A 67 -5.00 -17.94 -1.13
CA ARG A 67 -5.04 -16.85 -2.10
C ARG A 67 -5.17 -15.51 -1.35
N ALA A 68 -4.58 -14.43 -1.88
CA ALA A 68 -4.70 -13.09 -1.30
C ALA A 68 -6.17 -12.76 -1.02
N ASP A 69 -6.46 -12.42 0.23
CA ASP A 69 -7.82 -12.22 0.74
C ASP A 69 -8.36 -10.84 0.36
N HIS A 70 -7.45 -9.90 0.09
CA HIS A 70 -7.79 -8.51 -0.14
C HIS A 70 -6.90 -7.90 -1.23
N ILE A 71 -7.49 -7.08 -2.10
CA ILE A 71 -6.75 -6.37 -3.15
C ILE A 71 -7.09 -4.87 -3.08
N ILE A 72 -6.08 -4.01 -2.93
CA ILE A 72 -6.27 -2.57 -3.14
C ILE A 72 -6.14 -2.27 -4.64
N HIS A 73 -7.18 -1.71 -5.23
CA HIS A 73 -7.19 -1.19 -6.60
C HIS A 73 -6.97 0.33 -6.62
N ILE A 74 -5.88 0.76 -7.25
CA ILE A 74 -5.48 2.15 -7.38
C ILE A 74 -5.51 2.58 -8.84
N HIS A 75 -6.14 3.73 -9.09
CA HIS A 75 -6.09 4.43 -10.36
C HIS A 75 -5.74 5.89 -10.10
N LEU A 76 -4.53 6.31 -10.53
CA LEU A 76 -4.01 7.64 -10.20
C LEU A 76 -4.78 8.77 -10.90
N GLY A 77 -5.32 8.53 -12.11
CA GLY A 77 -5.98 9.60 -12.87
C GLY A 77 -5.04 10.73 -13.25
N LEU A 78 -5.57 11.93 -13.47
CA LEU A 78 -4.79 13.05 -14.02
C LEU A 78 -3.75 13.60 -13.02
N ILE A 79 -4.14 13.72 -11.75
CA ILE A 79 -3.39 14.43 -10.71
C ILE A 79 -2.87 13.53 -9.58
N GLY A 80 -3.29 12.26 -9.55
CA GLY A 80 -2.92 11.36 -8.46
C GLY A 80 -1.45 10.99 -8.49
N THR A 81 -0.86 10.86 -7.31
CA THR A 81 0.54 10.48 -7.12
C THR A 81 0.66 9.43 -6.03
N LEU A 82 1.60 8.50 -6.22
CA LEU A 82 2.06 7.59 -5.18
C LEU A 82 3.56 7.82 -5.03
N ALA A 83 3.97 8.40 -3.91
CA ALA A 83 5.36 8.71 -3.63
C ALA A 83 5.93 7.69 -2.64
N ILE A 84 7.14 7.21 -2.90
CA ILE A 84 7.90 6.37 -1.97
C ILE A 84 9.02 7.23 -1.41
N GLU A 85 9.05 7.37 -0.10
CA GLU A 85 9.83 8.39 0.62
C GLU A 85 10.48 7.75 1.86
N PRO A 86 11.58 8.31 2.42
CA PRO A 86 12.12 7.83 3.68
C PRO A 86 11.08 7.93 4.81
N PHE A 87 10.93 6.88 5.61
CA PHE A 87 10.00 6.88 6.73
C PHE A 87 10.50 7.80 7.83
N THR A 88 9.67 8.76 8.23
CA THR A 88 10.05 9.78 9.21
C THR A 88 9.62 9.44 10.65
N GLY A 89 8.87 8.36 10.84
CA GLY A 89 8.27 7.98 12.14
C GLY A 89 7.17 8.92 12.62
N SER A 90 6.78 9.91 11.81
CA SER A 90 5.71 10.87 12.11
C SER A 90 4.50 10.62 11.22
N GLN A 91 3.31 11.02 11.68
CA GLN A 91 2.11 10.85 10.86
C GLN A 91 2.22 11.63 9.54
N PRO A 92 1.83 11.01 8.40
CA PRO A 92 1.90 11.67 7.10
C PRO A 92 1.09 12.96 7.07
N ARG A 93 1.71 14.04 6.60
CA ARG A 93 1.06 15.35 6.48
C ARG A 93 0.31 15.50 5.16
N GLY A 94 -0.73 16.32 5.13
CA GLY A 94 -1.50 16.66 3.94
C GLY A 94 -2.56 15.62 3.54
N GLN A 95 -3.11 15.73 2.33
CA GLN A 95 -4.23 14.92 1.86
C GLN A 95 -3.80 13.51 1.40
N VAL A 96 -3.35 12.67 2.33
CA VAL A 96 -2.97 11.26 2.07
C VAL A 96 -4.21 10.36 2.11
N ARG A 97 -4.50 9.71 0.99
CA ARG A 97 -5.60 8.75 0.85
C ARG A 97 -5.22 7.35 1.34
N LEU A 98 -3.98 6.92 1.12
CA LEU A 98 -3.42 5.66 1.56
C LEU A 98 -1.96 5.89 1.97
N HIS A 99 -1.58 5.40 3.14
CA HIS A 99 -0.22 5.40 3.65
C HIS A 99 0.18 3.97 4.00
N LEU A 100 1.40 3.57 3.59
CA LEU A 100 1.98 2.26 3.83
C LEU A 100 3.38 2.40 4.42
N HIS A 101 3.70 1.62 5.45
CA HIS A 101 5.08 1.40 5.91
C HIS A 101 5.21 0.01 6.52
N ARG A 102 6.45 -0.50 6.62
CA ARG A 102 6.72 -1.84 7.18
C ARG A 102 6.57 -1.84 8.70
N ILE A 103 5.99 -2.91 9.24
CA ILE A 103 5.95 -3.22 10.67
C ILE A 103 6.54 -4.60 10.91
N ASP A 104 6.84 -4.92 12.16
CA ASP A 104 7.31 -6.26 12.51
C ASP A 104 6.27 -7.35 12.12
N ALA A 105 6.74 -8.59 12.01
CA ALA A 105 5.87 -9.71 11.64
C ALA A 105 4.81 -10.04 12.72
N GLU A 106 4.96 -9.50 13.92
CA GLU A 106 4.02 -9.64 15.03
C GLU A 106 2.89 -8.58 14.97
N GLY A 107 2.99 -7.62 14.04
CA GLY A 107 2.01 -6.58 13.77
C GLY A 107 2.00 -5.43 14.76
N GLY A 108 3.02 -5.35 15.63
CA GLY A 108 3.03 -4.47 16.81
C GLY A 108 3.84 -3.20 16.61
N GLU A 109 5.13 -3.35 16.33
CA GLU A 109 6.08 -2.24 16.32
C GLU A 109 6.41 -1.77 14.89
N ASP A 110 6.47 -0.45 14.74
CA ASP A 110 6.93 0.16 13.51
C ASP A 110 8.42 -0.15 13.32
N MET A 111 8.81 -0.66 12.14
CA MET A 111 10.23 -0.98 11.86
C MET A 111 11.09 0.28 11.60
N CYS A 112 10.68 1.46 12.08
CA CYS A 112 11.40 2.74 11.94
C CYS A 112 12.82 2.73 12.50
N THR A 113 13.20 1.72 13.28
CA THR A 113 14.54 1.57 13.85
C THR A 113 15.60 1.11 12.82
N TRP A 114 15.19 0.76 11.60
CA TRP A 114 16.14 0.40 10.53
C TRP A 114 16.51 1.65 9.72
N GLY A 115 17.80 1.90 9.53
CA GLY A 115 18.34 3.12 8.88
C GLY A 115 17.92 3.36 7.42
N ASN A 116 17.04 2.52 6.87
CA ASN A 116 16.51 2.59 5.50
C ASN A 116 14.98 2.34 5.43
N ALA A 117 14.24 2.57 6.52
CA ALA A 117 12.78 2.47 6.49
C ALA A 117 12.18 3.46 5.47
N VAL A 118 11.16 3.00 4.75
CA VAL A 118 10.46 3.78 3.71
C VAL A 118 8.95 3.75 3.93
N GLU A 119 8.29 4.81 3.50
CA GLU A 119 6.84 4.96 3.45
C GLU A 119 6.36 5.15 2.01
N ALA A 120 5.12 4.74 1.73
CA ALA A 120 4.43 5.03 0.47
C ALA A 120 3.17 5.86 0.74
N ASN A 121 3.06 7.02 0.10
CA ASN A 121 1.98 7.99 0.28
C ASN A 121 1.19 8.20 -1.01
N LEU A 122 -0.08 7.77 -1.02
CA LEU A 122 -1.02 7.99 -2.12
C LEU A 122 -1.80 9.29 -1.91
N ARG A 123 -1.79 10.18 -2.91
CA ARG A 123 -2.48 11.47 -2.88
C ARG A 123 -3.30 11.69 -4.13
N GLY A 124 -4.49 12.27 -3.95
CA GLY A 124 -5.39 12.64 -5.05
C GLY A 124 -5.69 11.55 -6.08
N PRO A 125 -5.79 10.25 -5.73
CA PRO A 125 -6.09 9.23 -6.73
C PRO A 125 -7.50 9.43 -7.26
N GLN A 126 -7.75 9.03 -8.50
CA GLN A 126 -9.11 8.91 -9.02
C GLN A 126 -9.82 7.77 -8.28
N TRP A 127 -9.19 6.61 -8.13
CA TRP A 127 -9.70 5.47 -7.35
C TRP A 127 -8.67 4.93 -6.34
N CYS A 128 -9.18 4.56 -5.17
CA CYS A 128 -8.52 3.74 -4.15
C CYS A 128 -9.65 2.92 -3.53
N ARG A 129 -9.69 1.62 -3.80
CA ARG A 129 -10.79 0.72 -3.43
C ARG A 129 -10.23 -0.58 -2.91
N LEU A 130 -10.91 -1.18 -1.95
CA LEU A 130 -10.68 -2.55 -1.54
C LEU A 130 -11.57 -3.46 -2.41
N ILE A 131 -11.01 -4.53 -2.93
CA ILE A 131 -11.72 -5.63 -3.57
C ILE A 131 -11.53 -6.83 -2.65
N THR A 132 -12.63 -7.48 -2.29
CA THR A 132 -12.66 -8.67 -1.44
C THR A 132 -13.24 -9.84 -2.23
N ASP A 133 -13.03 -11.08 -1.79
CA ASP A 133 -13.58 -12.27 -2.47
C ASP A 133 -15.13 -12.29 -2.58
N GLU A 134 -15.83 -11.40 -1.87
CA GLU A 134 -17.30 -11.25 -1.96
C GLU A 134 -17.76 -10.39 -3.16
N GLU A 135 -16.84 -9.75 -3.90
CA GLU A 135 -17.10 -8.91 -5.07
C GLU A 135 -16.43 -9.42 -6.36
#